data_AF-A0A1F9D986-F1
#
_entry.id   AF-A0A1F9D986-F1
#
_cell.length_a   1.000
_cell.length_b   1.000
_cell.length_c   1.000
_cell.angle_alpha   90.00
_cell.angle_beta   90.00
_cell.angle_gamma   90.00
#
_symmetry.space_group_name_H-M   'P 1'
#
loop_
_entity.id
_entity.type
_entity.pdbx_description
1 polymer ?
#
loop_
_entity_poly.entity_id
_entity_poly.type
_entity_poly.pdbx_seq_one_letter_code
_entity_poly.pdbx_strand_id
1 'polypeptide(L)'
;MITSLNRKNEHHDNICEELLRERAAVLSRAGMAVSDAIEYLARLDREIERKISFLETLNRDENRRDVEQNIQEIRKEINLIIEQFNAACRKAQLQYYYLIVTREALGLRRHDRISEIYRIPDEKKKIKVI
;
A
#
# COMPACT_ATOMS: atom_id res chain seq x y z
N MET A 1 -31.84 -43.87 -14.54
CA MET A 1 -30.64 -43.18 -15.08
C MET A 1 -30.69 -41.67 -14.93
N ILE A 2 -31.84 -41.00 -15.13
CA ILE A 2 -31.98 -39.53 -15.07
C ILE A 2 -31.60 -38.93 -13.70
N THR A 3 -31.91 -39.60 -12.59
CA THR A 3 -31.61 -39.14 -11.22
C THR A 3 -30.12 -39.14 -10.87
N SER A 4 -29.31 -40.01 -11.48
CA SER A 4 -27.85 -40.04 -11.25
C SER A 4 -27.13 -38.92 -12.02
N LEU A 5 -27.66 -38.53 -13.17
CA LEU A 5 -27.14 -37.42 -13.97
C LEU A 5 -27.41 -36.07 -13.29
N ASN A 6 -28.61 -35.89 -12.71
CA ASN A 6 -28.97 -34.68 -11.97
C ASN A 6 -28.10 -34.48 -10.72
N ARG A 7 -27.86 -35.54 -9.93
CA ARG A 7 -26.95 -35.47 -8.77
C ARG A 7 -25.50 -35.16 -9.14
N LYS A 8 -25.03 -35.65 -10.30
CA LYS A 8 -23.68 -35.32 -10.81
C LYS A 8 -23.59 -33.86 -11.24
N ASN A 9 -24.64 -33.31 -11.84
CA ASN A 9 -24.70 -31.90 -12.22
C ASN A 9 -24.75 -30.99 -10.98
N GLU A 10 -25.61 -31.29 -10.00
CA GLU A 10 -25.66 -30.55 -8.72
C GLU A 10 -24.31 -30.57 -7.98
N HIS A 11 -23.61 -31.71 -7.98
CA HIS A 11 -22.29 -31.81 -7.38
C HIS A 11 -21.23 -30.99 -8.15
N HIS A 12 -21.29 -30.99 -9.48
CA HIS A 12 -20.40 -30.18 -10.31
C HIS A 12 -20.62 -28.68 -10.09
N ASP A 13 -21.88 -28.25 -10.04
CA ASP A 13 -22.25 -26.85 -9.80
C ASP A 13 -21.76 -26.39 -8.42
N ASN A 14 -21.90 -27.23 -7.39
CA ASN A 14 -21.40 -26.93 -6.06
C ASN A 14 -19.86 -26.77 -6.04
N ILE A 15 -19.12 -27.65 -6.71
CA ILE A 15 -17.65 -27.52 -6.83
C ILE A 15 -17.28 -26.22 -7.58
N CYS A 16 -18.01 -25.88 -8.64
CA CYS A 16 -17.79 -24.64 -9.36
C CYS A 16 -18.04 -23.40 -8.48
N GLU A 17 -19.10 -23.40 -7.67
CA GLU A 17 -19.37 -22.32 -6.72
C GLU A 17 -18.27 -22.19 -5.66
N GLU A 18 -17.84 -23.30 -5.06
CA GLU A 18 -16.76 -23.30 -4.08
C GLU A 18 -15.48 -22.72 -4.67
N LEU A 19 -15.09 -23.18 -5.87
CA LEU A 19 -13.92 -22.66 -6.58
C LEU A 19 -14.03 -21.16 -6.88
N LEU A 20 -15.21 -20.68 -7.27
CA LEU A 20 -15.44 -19.25 -7.49
C LEU A 20 -15.30 -18.44 -6.21
N ARG A 21 -15.84 -18.93 -5.08
CA ARG A 21 -15.70 -18.28 -3.77
C ARG A 21 -14.24 -18.22 -3.31
N GLU A 22 -13.50 -19.32 -3.46
CA GLU A 22 -12.08 -19.36 -3.13
C GLU A 22 -11.27 -18.35 -3.94
N ARG A 23 -11.49 -18.29 -5.25
CA ARG A 23 -10.84 -17.31 -6.14
C ARG A 23 -11.17 -15.87 -5.75
N ALA A 24 -12.44 -15.58 -5.48
CA ALA A 24 -12.88 -14.27 -5.03
C ALA A 24 -12.22 -13.88 -3.69
N ALA A 25 -12.14 -14.81 -2.75
CA ALA A 25 -11.50 -14.58 -1.46
C ALA A 25 -9.98 -14.30 -1.59
N VAL A 26 -9.28 -15.04 -2.45
CA VAL A 26 -7.85 -14.83 -2.71
C VAL A 26 -7.59 -13.45 -3.33
N LEU A 27 -8.37 -13.08 -4.35
CA LEU A 27 -8.26 -11.77 -4.99
C LEU A 27 -8.60 -10.62 -4.03
N SER A 28 -9.62 -10.80 -3.20
CA SER A 28 -10.01 -9.82 -2.18
C SER A 28 -8.88 -9.57 -1.19
N ARG A 29 -8.25 -10.63 -0.65
CA ARG A 29 -7.11 -10.50 0.27
C ARG A 29 -5.91 -9.83 -0.38
N ALA A 30 -5.59 -10.20 -1.62
CA ALA A 30 -4.48 -9.59 -2.35
C ALA A 30 -4.74 -8.10 -2.62
N GLY A 31 -5.95 -7.74 -3.03
CA GLY A 31 -6.34 -6.35 -3.24
C GLY A 31 -6.32 -5.52 -1.94
N MET A 32 -6.88 -6.05 -0.87
CA MET A 32 -6.90 -5.41 0.45
C MET A 32 -5.49 -5.18 0.98
N ALA A 33 -4.58 -6.14 0.82
CA ALA A 33 -3.19 -5.98 1.23
C ALA A 33 -2.49 -4.79 0.55
N VAL A 34 -2.80 -4.49 -0.71
CA VAL A 34 -2.27 -3.31 -1.42
C VAL A 34 -2.98 -2.04 -0.97
N SER A 35 -4.31 -2.07 -0.80
CA SER A 35 -5.09 -0.94 -0.29
C SER A 35 -4.61 -0.50 1.09
N ASP A 36 -4.42 -1.43 2.03
CA ASP A 36 -3.96 -1.15 3.39
C ASP A 36 -2.55 -0.51 3.38
N ALA A 37 -1.68 -0.97 2.47
CA ALA A 37 -0.35 -0.41 2.32
C ALA A 37 -0.38 1.03 1.77
N ILE A 38 -1.27 1.32 0.82
CA ILE A 38 -1.48 2.68 0.29
C ILE A 38 -2.06 3.60 1.37
N GLU A 39 -3.02 3.13 2.17
CA GLU A 39 -3.56 3.89 3.29
C GLU A 39 -2.47 4.22 4.33
N TYR A 40 -1.63 3.23 4.66
CA TYR A 40 -0.50 3.43 5.55
C TYR A 40 0.51 4.45 5.00
N LEU A 41 0.81 4.39 3.70
CA LEU A 41 1.64 5.39 3.02
C LEU A 41 1.03 6.79 3.12
N ALA A 42 -0.26 6.94 2.88
CA ALA A 42 -0.95 8.23 3.00
C ALA A 42 -0.90 8.79 4.42
N ARG A 43 -0.91 7.92 5.46
CA ARG A 43 -0.76 8.36 6.85
C ARG A 43 0.65 8.87 7.14
N LEU A 44 1.67 8.14 6.69
CA LEU A 44 3.07 8.55 6.83
C LEU A 44 3.34 9.85 6.06
N ASP A 45 2.77 10.01 4.87
CA ASP A 45 2.92 11.22 4.06
C ASP A 45 2.40 12.46 4.79
N ARG A 46 1.17 12.38 5.35
CA ARG A 46 0.59 13.45 6.17
C ARG A 46 1.42 13.74 7.42
N GLU A 47 2.08 12.74 7.99
CA GLU A 47 2.97 12.95 9.13
C GLU A 47 4.26 13.69 8.75
N ILE A 48 4.85 13.32 7.61
CA ILE A 48 5.99 14.03 7.03
C ILE A 48 5.62 15.49 6.75
N GLU A 49 4.50 15.74 6.07
CA GLU A 49 4.02 17.08 5.74
C GLU A 49 3.80 17.94 7.00
N ARG A 50 3.13 17.40 8.02
CA ARG A 50 2.90 18.10 9.29
C ARG A 50 4.21 18.53 9.95
N LYS A 51 5.21 17.64 10.00
CA LYS A 51 6.51 17.94 10.60
C LYS A 51 7.32 18.92 9.76
N ILE A 52 7.23 18.86 8.43
CA ILE A 52 7.85 19.85 7.53
C ILE A 52 7.25 21.23 7.79
N SER A 53 5.91 21.37 7.82
CA SER A 53 5.27 22.66 8.10
C SER A 53 5.61 23.21 9.48
N PHE A 54 5.75 22.33 10.48
CA PHE A 54 6.22 22.72 11.81
C PHE A 54 7.67 23.25 11.77
N LEU A 55 8.56 22.56 11.06
CA LEU A 55 9.96 22.97 10.87
C LEU A 55 10.06 24.33 10.14
N GLU A 56 9.25 24.56 9.11
CA GLU A 56 9.18 25.84 8.40
C GLU A 56 8.72 26.99 9.29
N THR A 57 7.82 26.73 10.23
CA THR A 57 7.33 27.72 11.20
C THR A 57 8.43 28.08 12.20
N LEU A 58 9.15 27.08 12.72
CA LEU A 58 10.29 27.28 13.62
C LEU A 58 11.45 28.06 12.98
N ASN A 59 11.72 27.81 11.69
CA ASN A 59 12.79 28.51 10.97
C ASN A 59 12.53 30.02 10.76
N ARG A 60 11.28 30.48 10.90
CA ARG A 60 10.91 31.90 10.79
C ARG A 60 11.14 32.67 12.10
N ASP A 61 11.34 31.99 13.21
CA ASP A 61 11.52 32.61 14.52
C ASP A 61 13.00 33.00 14.75
N GLU A 62 13.26 34.21 15.24
CA GLU A 62 14.61 34.83 15.26
C GLU A 62 15.53 34.30 16.38
N ASN A 63 15.01 33.51 17.33
CA ASN A 63 15.75 32.95 18.46
C ASN A 63 16.59 31.71 18.09
N ARG A 64 17.61 31.91 17.27
CA ARG A 64 18.35 30.84 16.56
C ARG A 64 19.22 29.90 17.40
N ARG A 65 19.73 30.31 18.57
CA ARG A 65 20.79 29.55 19.26
C ARG A 65 20.28 28.33 20.05
N ASP A 66 19.13 28.43 20.70
CA ASP A 66 18.51 27.30 21.44
C ASP A 66 17.61 26.44 20.55
N VAL A 67 17.22 26.94 19.37
CA VAL A 67 16.29 26.28 18.45
C VAL A 67 17.01 25.39 17.43
N GLU A 68 18.29 25.61 17.16
CA GLU A 68 19.06 24.82 16.19
C GLU A 68 19.10 23.33 16.54
N GLN A 69 19.35 22.97 17.81
CA GLN A 69 19.34 21.56 18.24
C GLN A 69 17.97 20.92 18.01
N ASN A 70 16.88 21.64 18.32
CA ASN A 70 15.52 21.17 18.09
C ASN A 70 15.21 21.00 16.60
N ILE A 71 15.68 21.91 15.74
CA ILE A 71 15.55 21.81 14.27
C ILE A 71 16.26 20.55 13.77
N GLN A 72 17.47 20.25 14.26
CA GLN A 72 18.21 19.06 13.84
C GLN A 72 17.54 17.77 14.30
N GLU A 73 16.99 17.72 15.52
CA GLU A 73 16.22 16.57 15.98
C GLU A 73 14.95 16.36 15.15
N ILE A 74 14.19 17.42 14.85
CA ILE A 74 13.01 17.32 13.98
C ILE A 74 13.38 16.82 12.58
N ARG A 75 14.51 17.27 12.01
CA ARG A 75 15.01 16.77 10.71
C ARG A 75 15.34 15.27 10.77
N LYS A 76 15.95 14.79 11.85
CA LYS A 76 16.21 13.36 12.05
C LYS A 76 14.91 12.56 12.13
N GLU A 77 13.92 13.05 12.88
CA GLU A 77 12.60 12.42 12.97
C GLU A 77 11.91 12.35 11.60
N ILE A 78 11.91 13.44 10.83
CA ILE A 78 11.36 13.44 9.47
C ILE A 78 12.08 12.40 8.60
N ASN A 79 13.41 12.34 8.68
CA ASN A 79 14.19 11.36 7.92
C ASN A 79 13.88 9.91 8.32
N LEU A 80 13.62 9.65 9.60
CA LEU A 80 13.18 8.34 10.07
C LEU A 80 11.80 7.96 9.49
N ILE A 81 10.86 8.91 9.45
CA ILE A 81 9.55 8.68 8.86
C ILE A 81 9.66 8.48 7.34
N ILE A 82 10.55 9.21 6.66
CA ILE A 82 10.85 9.01 5.24
C ILE A 82 11.41 7.61 4.98
N GLU A 83 12.28 7.10 5.85
CA GLU A 83 12.76 5.71 5.74
C GLU A 83 11.63 4.70 5.87
N GLN A 84 10.73 4.89 6.85
CA GLN A 84 9.55 4.05 7.03
C GLN A 84 8.62 4.13 5.82
N PHE A 85 8.42 5.33 5.25
CA PHE A 85 7.64 5.55 4.05
C PHE A 85 8.25 4.80 2.85
N ASN A 86 9.54 4.94 2.61
CA ASN A 86 10.22 4.27 1.50
C ASN A 86 10.20 2.74 1.68
N ALA A 87 10.36 2.24 2.90
CA ALA A 87 10.20 0.81 3.19
C ALA A 87 8.78 0.33 2.91
N ALA A 88 7.76 1.11 3.26
CA ALA A 88 6.37 0.83 2.93
C ALA A 88 6.10 0.90 1.42
N CYS A 89 6.73 1.81 0.66
CA CYS A 89 6.63 1.84 -0.81
C CYS A 89 7.11 0.53 -1.43
N ARG A 90 8.29 0.05 -1.03
CA ARG A 90 8.83 -1.24 -1.52
C ARG A 90 7.94 -2.42 -1.14
N LYS A 91 7.38 -2.42 0.08
CA LYS A 91 6.42 -3.45 0.51
C LYS A 91 5.14 -3.40 -0.32
N ALA A 92 4.59 -2.22 -0.57
CA ALA A 92 3.40 -2.02 -1.39
C ALA A 92 3.64 -2.47 -2.84
N GLN A 93 4.81 -2.19 -3.40
CA GLN A 93 5.20 -2.65 -4.75
C GLN A 93 5.23 -4.17 -4.83
N LEU A 94 5.77 -4.84 -3.81
CA LEU A 94 5.78 -6.30 -3.74
C LEU A 94 4.34 -6.88 -3.63
N GLN A 95 3.49 -6.28 -2.80
CA GLN A 95 2.08 -6.70 -2.69
C GLN A 95 1.31 -6.47 -4.00
N TYR A 96 1.57 -5.35 -4.67
CA TYR A 96 0.99 -5.05 -5.99
C TYR A 96 1.42 -6.08 -7.03
N TYR A 97 2.72 -6.42 -7.06
CA TYR A 97 3.21 -7.49 -7.92
C TYR A 97 2.50 -8.82 -7.65
N TYR A 98 2.32 -9.22 -6.38
CA TYR A 98 1.58 -10.43 -6.05
C TYR A 98 0.10 -10.38 -6.46
N LEU A 99 -0.55 -9.21 -6.39
CA LEU A 99 -1.91 -9.03 -6.90
C LEU A 99 -1.97 -9.28 -8.41
N ILE A 100 -1.00 -8.76 -9.18
CA ILE A 100 -0.93 -9.00 -10.64
C ILE A 100 -0.74 -10.48 -10.93
N VAL A 101 0.25 -11.12 -10.32
CA VAL A 101 0.53 -12.56 -10.52
C VAL A 101 -0.69 -13.42 -10.14
N THR A 102 -1.36 -13.09 -9.04
CA THR A 102 -2.58 -13.79 -8.61
C THR A 102 -3.69 -13.67 -9.64
N ARG A 103 -3.88 -12.47 -10.20
CA ARG A 103 -4.86 -12.24 -11.27
C ARG A 103 -4.52 -13.05 -12.51
N GLU A 104 -3.27 -13.03 -12.95
CA GLU A 104 -2.82 -13.76 -14.13
C GLU A 104 -2.98 -15.28 -13.99
N ALA A 105 -2.63 -15.83 -12.82
CA ALA A 105 -2.80 -17.24 -12.50
C ALA A 105 -4.27 -17.68 -12.53
N LEU A 106 -5.20 -16.75 -12.26
CA LEU A 106 -6.64 -16.96 -12.35
C LEU A 106 -7.23 -16.62 -13.72
N GLY A 107 -6.40 -16.26 -14.71
CA GLY A 107 -6.80 -15.95 -16.09
C GLY A 107 -7.24 -14.50 -16.33
N LEU A 108 -7.07 -13.60 -15.35
CA LEU A 108 -7.49 -12.20 -15.42
C LEU A 108 -6.37 -11.29 -15.97
N ARG A 109 -6.20 -11.28 -17.30
CA ARG A 109 -5.05 -10.67 -17.99
C ARG A 109 -5.18 -9.18 -18.37
N ARG A 110 -6.34 -8.55 -18.12
CA ARG A 110 -6.51 -7.10 -18.36
C ARG A 110 -6.14 -6.34 -17.10
N HIS A 111 -5.05 -5.58 -17.17
CA HIS A 111 -4.45 -4.87 -16.04
C HIS A 111 -4.52 -3.34 -16.15
N ASP A 112 -5.04 -2.81 -17.26
CA ASP A 112 -4.98 -1.37 -17.58
C ASP A 112 -5.54 -0.48 -16.46
N ARG A 113 -6.61 -0.91 -15.79
CA ARG A 113 -7.24 -0.18 -14.68
C ARG A 113 -6.62 -0.46 -13.30
N ILE A 114 -5.77 -1.48 -13.18
CA ILE A 114 -5.22 -1.90 -11.88
C ILE A 114 -4.14 -0.92 -11.40
N SER A 115 -3.34 -0.38 -12.30
CA SER A 115 -2.37 0.69 -12.00
C SER A 115 -3.05 1.99 -11.58
N GLU A 116 -4.24 2.29 -12.11
CA GLU A 116 -5.04 3.46 -11.73
C GLU A 116 -5.62 3.31 -10.31
N ILE A 117 -6.15 2.12 -9.98
CA ILE A 117 -6.75 1.84 -8.67
C ILE A 117 -5.69 1.79 -7.55
N TYR A 118 -4.55 1.16 -7.82
CA TYR A 118 -3.50 0.93 -6.82
C TYR A 118 -2.25 1.75 -7.13
N ARG A 119 -2.42 3.07 -7.24
CA ARG A 119 -1.31 3.98 -7.47
C ARG A 119 -0.43 4.09 -6.21
N ILE A 120 0.78 3.54 -6.29
CA ILE A 120 1.78 3.65 -5.23
C ILE A 120 2.64 4.91 -5.47
N PRO A 121 2.85 5.76 -4.45
CA PRO A 121 3.71 6.92 -4.58
C PRO A 121 5.19 6.57 -4.70
N ASP A 122 5.96 7.46 -5.32
CA ASP A 122 7.42 7.34 -5.43
C ASP A 122 8.11 7.53 -4.08
N GLU A 123 9.30 6.93 -3.94
CA GLU A 123 10.13 7.10 -2.75
C GLU A 123 10.56 8.57 -2.56
N LYS A 124 10.61 9.01 -1.31
CA LYS A 124 11.01 10.38 -0.94
C LYS A 124 12.49 10.45 -0.62
N LYS A 125 13.10 11.59 -0.93
CA LYS A 125 14.48 11.90 -0.56
C LYS A 125 14.53 12.44 0.87
N LYS A 126 15.55 12.03 1.62
CA LYS A 126 15.85 12.57 2.95
C LYS A 126 16.12 14.08 2.88
N ILE A 127 15.74 14.79 3.92
CA ILE A 127 16.07 16.19 4.13
C ILE A 127 17.52 16.29 4.61
N LYS A 128 18.25 17.28 4.11
CA LYS A 128 19.62 17.56 4.53
C LYS A 128 19.64 17.97 6.01
N VAL A 129 20.43 17.25 6.79
CA VAL A 129 20.89 17.64 8.13
C VAL A 129 22.17 18.46 7.89
N ILE A 130 22.15 19.76 8.18
CA ILE A 130 23.31 20.66 8.04
C ILE A 130 24.03 20.74 9.37
#